data_AF-A0A2D6ARK3-F1
#
_entry.id   AF-A0A2D6ARK3-F1
#
_cell.length_a   1.000
_cell.length_b   1.000
_cell.length_c   1.000
_cell.angle_alpha   90.00
_cell.angle_beta   90.00
_cell.angle_gamma   90.00
#
_symmetry.space_group_name_H-M   'P 1'
#
loop_
_entity.id
_entity.type
_entity.pdbx_description
1 polymer ?
#
loop_
_entity_poly.entity_id
_entity_poly.type
_entity_poly.pdbx_seq_one_letter_code
_entity_poly.pdbx_strand_id
1 'polypeptide(L)'
;MGFLDHSTNNIIIDAVLTDIGREYLAKNDGSFSITKFALGDDEVDYTIIEKFGRTVGKEKIEKNTPVFEAQTSGNHALKYKLSSISNPIMTRMPTAVLSGVNLSGDTLTMTKAGAKSQTTLSLEQTIEGVDRIDHELVDSAYIVKLPSQFLQVKGTTYDTIDNNIASYVLTSTAVNDATRGAKLDLKLETKSITEAQFNVYGDSTSNPKISAVVSIVGVQSGTTKDINVLISKFS
;
A
#
# COMPACT_ATOMS: atom_id res chain seq x y z
N MET A 1 -13.17 12.41 -6.35
CA MET A 1 -13.11 13.10 -7.65
C MET A 1 -14.52 13.07 -8.19
N GLY A 2 -15.09 14.20 -8.59
CA GLY A 2 -16.45 14.27 -9.14
C GLY A 2 -16.46 14.21 -10.66
N PHE A 3 -17.46 13.57 -11.24
CA PHE A 3 -17.71 13.59 -12.67
C PHE A 3 -18.86 14.57 -12.97
N LEU A 4 -18.64 15.52 -13.87
CA LEU A 4 -19.66 16.44 -14.37
C LEU A 4 -20.04 16.03 -15.79
N ASP A 5 -21.30 15.60 -15.98
CA ASP A 5 -21.81 15.24 -17.31
C ASP A 5 -22.03 16.51 -18.16
N HIS A 6 -21.32 16.59 -19.29
CA HIS A 6 -21.58 17.56 -20.33
C HIS A 6 -21.58 16.83 -21.68
N SER A 7 -22.76 16.68 -22.28
CA SER A 7 -23.03 15.74 -23.38
C SER A 7 -22.42 16.10 -24.75
N THR A 8 -21.30 16.82 -24.81
CA THR A 8 -20.63 17.11 -26.09
C THR A 8 -19.11 17.23 -25.93
N ASN A 9 -18.41 16.11 -26.13
CA ASN A 9 -16.96 15.97 -26.36
C ASN A 9 -15.96 16.29 -25.24
N ASN A 10 -16.35 16.82 -24.08
CA ASN A 10 -15.39 17.13 -23.00
C ASN A 10 -15.72 16.36 -21.72
N ILE A 11 -14.74 15.63 -21.19
CA ILE A 11 -14.79 15.05 -19.85
C ILE A 11 -14.26 16.10 -18.88
N ILE A 12 -15.12 16.61 -18.00
CA ILE A 12 -14.73 17.54 -16.93
C ILE A 12 -14.62 16.76 -15.63
N ILE A 13 -13.46 16.85 -15.01
CA ILE A 13 -13.15 16.18 -13.75
C ILE A 13 -13.07 17.24 -12.66
N ASP A 14 -13.88 17.07 -11.61
CA ASP A 14 -13.80 17.87 -10.40
C ASP A 14 -12.80 17.26 -9.40
N ALA A 15 -11.77 18.03 -9.07
CA ALA A 15 -10.66 17.63 -8.22
C ALA A 15 -10.39 18.73 -7.18
N VAL A 16 -10.35 18.34 -5.91
CA VAL A 16 -9.94 19.22 -4.82
C VAL A 16 -8.59 18.78 -4.27
N LEU A 17 -7.76 19.76 -3.92
CA LEU A 17 -6.52 19.48 -3.21
C LEU A 17 -6.81 18.99 -1.79
N THR A 18 -6.03 18.01 -1.36
CA THR A 18 -5.98 17.58 0.04
C THR A 18 -5.45 18.70 0.94
N ASP A 19 -5.60 18.56 2.25
CA ASP A 19 -5.14 19.56 3.21
C ASP A 19 -3.65 19.92 3.03
N ILE A 20 -2.79 18.91 2.81
CA ILE A 20 -1.36 19.10 2.49
C ILE A 20 -1.17 19.85 1.17
N GLY A 21 -1.94 19.49 0.13
CA GLY A 21 -1.87 20.19 -1.16
C GLY A 21 -2.28 21.66 -1.05
N ARG A 22 -3.29 21.96 -0.23
CA ARG A 22 -3.71 23.34 0.08
C ARG A 22 -2.66 24.09 0.88
N GLU A 23 -1.96 23.44 1.80
CA GLU A 23 -0.83 24.03 2.53
C GLU A 23 0.28 24.45 1.56
N TYR A 24 0.67 23.56 0.62
CA TYR A 24 1.68 23.90 -0.39
C TYR A 24 1.23 25.02 -1.32
N LEU A 25 -0.03 25.02 -1.75
CA LEU A 25 -0.58 26.11 -2.55
C LEU A 25 -0.58 27.44 -1.76
N ALA A 26 -0.91 27.40 -0.47
CA ALA A 26 -0.96 28.58 0.40
C ALA A 26 0.43 29.19 0.68
N LYS A 27 1.52 28.42 0.55
CA LYS A 27 2.89 28.95 0.68
C LYS A 27 3.21 30.00 -0.39
N ASN A 28 2.56 29.93 -1.57
CA ASN A 28 2.64 30.91 -2.64
C ASN A 28 4.08 31.32 -3.03
N ASP A 29 5.02 30.39 -2.93
CA ASP A 29 6.45 30.58 -3.21
C ASP A 29 6.84 30.07 -4.61
N GLY A 30 5.86 29.64 -5.41
CA GLY A 30 6.06 29.06 -6.74
C GLY A 30 6.54 27.61 -6.75
N SER A 31 6.69 26.97 -5.58
CA SER A 31 7.15 25.58 -5.47
C SER A 31 6.06 24.55 -5.80
N PHE A 32 4.79 24.95 -5.72
CA PHE A 32 3.66 24.04 -5.94
C PHE A 32 3.25 23.99 -7.41
N SER A 33 3.43 22.83 -8.05
CA SER A 33 2.96 22.54 -9.40
C SER A 33 2.45 21.11 -9.50
N ILE A 34 1.28 20.92 -10.11
CA ILE A 34 0.72 19.59 -10.38
C ILE A 34 1.40 19.04 -11.64
N THR A 35 2.25 18.02 -11.48
CA THR A 35 3.03 17.42 -12.58
C THR A 35 2.47 16.10 -13.09
N LYS A 36 1.67 15.42 -12.28
CA LYS A 36 1.08 14.12 -12.59
C LYS A 36 -0.26 13.96 -11.88
N PHE A 37 -1.18 13.27 -12.54
CA PHE A 37 -2.40 12.75 -11.92
C PHE A 37 -2.49 11.25 -12.16
N ALA A 38 -3.30 10.56 -11.35
CA ALA A 38 -3.65 9.17 -11.52
C ALA A 38 -5.16 9.03 -11.27
N LEU A 39 -5.79 8.11 -11.97
CA LEU A 39 -7.19 7.73 -11.76
C LEU A 39 -7.25 6.48 -10.89
N GLY A 40 -8.42 6.17 -10.35
CA GLY A 40 -8.73 4.92 -9.64
C GLY A 40 -10.16 4.50 -9.91
N ASP A 41 -10.48 3.29 -9.47
CA ASP A 41 -11.73 2.57 -9.70
C ASP A 41 -12.24 1.90 -8.40
N ASP A 42 -11.88 2.45 -7.24
CA ASP A 42 -12.23 1.92 -5.91
C ASP A 42 -13.76 1.71 -5.73
N GLU A 43 -14.58 2.46 -6.46
CA GLU A 43 -16.04 2.42 -6.43
C GLU A 43 -16.66 1.34 -7.35
N VAL A 44 -15.86 0.73 -8.22
CA VAL A 44 -16.34 -0.24 -9.22
C VAL A 44 -16.37 -1.65 -8.62
N ASP A 45 -17.58 -2.20 -8.47
CA ASP A 45 -17.75 -3.60 -8.08
C ASP A 45 -17.64 -4.53 -9.30
N TYR A 46 -16.45 -5.08 -9.51
CA TYR A 46 -16.17 -6.03 -10.60
C TYR A 46 -16.86 -7.40 -10.44
N THR A 47 -17.37 -7.76 -9.25
CA THR A 47 -18.10 -9.03 -9.05
C THR A 47 -19.41 -9.08 -9.84
N ILE A 48 -19.93 -7.92 -10.23
CA ILE A 48 -21.08 -7.80 -11.13
C ILE A 48 -20.79 -8.47 -12.48
N ILE A 49 -19.55 -8.38 -12.98
CA ILE A 49 -19.15 -9.02 -14.24
C ILE A 49 -19.09 -10.54 -14.07
N GLU A 50 -18.58 -11.04 -12.96
CA GLU A 50 -18.54 -12.48 -12.66
C GLU A 50 -19.94 -13.09 -12.63
N LYS A 51 -20.91 -12.34 -12.06
CA LYS A 51 -22.29 -12.79 -11.89
C LYS A 51 -23.15 -12.69 -13.16
N PHE A 52 -23.00 -11.64 -13.96
CA PHE A 52 -23.89 -11.35 -15.09
C PHE A 52 -23.19 -11.47 -16.47
N GLY A 53 -21.90 -11.83 -16.49
CA GLY A 53 -21.08 -11.84 -17.69
C GLY A 53 -20.70 -10.43 -18.16
N ARG A 54 -19.73 -10.33 -19.08
CA ARG A 54 -19.16 -9.04 -19.52
C ARG A 54 -20.19 -8.10 -20.16
N THR A 55 -21.09 -8.62 -21.00
CA THR A 55 -22.04 -7.80 -21.76
C THR A 55 -23.05 -7.09 -20.87
N VAL A 56 -23.68 -7.81 -19.94
CA VAL A 56 -24.68 -7.24 -19.03
C VAL A 56 -24.02 -6.61 -17.81
N GLY A 57 -22.91 -7.19 -17.34
CA GLY A 57 -22.16 -6.69 -16.20
C GLY A 57 -21.61 -5.29 -16.41
N LYS A 58 -21.05 -4.99 -17.59
CA LYS A 58 -20.53 -3.64 -17.89
C LYS A 58 -21.64 -2.57 -17.82
N GLU A 59 -22.81 -2.83 -18.43
CA GLU A 59 -23.92 -1.88 -18.43
C GLU A 59 -24.45 -1.65 -17.01
N LYS A 60 -24.38 -2.70 -16.19
CA LYS A 60 -24.82 -2.65 -14.81
C LYS A 60 -23.83 -1.90 -13.91
N ILE A 61 -22.53 -2.01 -14.16
CA ILE A 61 -21.52 -1.17 -13.52
C ILE A 61 -21.75 0.29 -13.91
N GLU A 62 -21.80 0.60 -15.20
CA GLU A 62 -21.98 1.97 -15.72
C GLU A 62 -23.22 2.67 -15.14
N LYS A 63 -24.31 1.93 -14.92
CA LYS A 63 -25.56 2.49 -14.39
C LYS A 63 -25.65 2.57 -12.87
N ASN A 64 -24.88 1.75 -12.14
CA ASN A 64 -25.02 1.65 -10.68
C ASN A 64 -23.81 2.17 -9.91
N THR A 65 -22.66 2.36 -10.55
CA THR A 65 -21.50 2.96 -9.88
C THR A 65 -21.85 4.41 -9.50
N PRO A 66 -21.90 4.73 -8.19
CA PRO A 66 -22.21 6.08 -7.76
C PRO A 66 -21.06 7.03 -8.11
N VAL A 67 -21.39 8.24 -8.52
CA VAL A 67 -20.42 9.33 -8.68
C VAL A 67 -20.29 10.05 -7.35
N PHE A 68 -19.09 10.06 -6.77
CA PHE A 68 -18.81 10.78 -5.54
C PHE A 68 -18.34 12.20 -5.81
N GLU A 69 -18.59 13.11 -4.87
CA GLU A 69 -17.98 14.43 -4.88
C GLU A 69 -16.49 14.38 -4.51
N ALA A 70 -15.75 15.44 -4.83
CA ALA A 70 -14.34 15.53 -4.48
C ALA A 70 -14.16 15.81 -2.97
N GLN A 71 -13.43 14.92 -2.27
CA GLN A 71 -13.16 15.04 -0.83
C GLN A 71 -11.77 15.62 -0.57
N THR A 72 -11.64 16.43 0.47
CA THR A 72 -10.36 17.06 0.86
C THR A 72 -9.55 16.21 1.85
N SER A 73 -10.22 15.29 2.55
CA SER A 73 -9.57 14.39 3.49
C SER A 73 -8.80 13.30 2.76
N GLY A 74 -7.48 13.26 2.95
CA GLY A 74 -6.61 12.24 2.36
C GLY A 74 -6.93 10.81 2.80
N ASN A 75 -7.56 10.63 3.96
CA ASN A 75 -7.93 9.30 4.47
C ASN A 75 -9.11 8.66 3.72
N HIS A 76 -9.94 9.49 3.10
CA HIS A 76 -11.05 9.08 2.24
C HIS A 76 -10.72 9.26 0.75
N ALA A 77 -9.47 9.60 0.44
CA ALA A 77 -9.00 9.68 -0.92
C ALA A 77 -8.78 8.28 -1.51
N LEU A 78 -8.45 8.28 -2.80
CA LEU A 78 -8.18 7.12 -3.63
C LEU A 78 -7.13 6.19 -2.99
N LYS A 79 -7.53 4.95 -2.68
CA LYS A 79 -6.67 3.93 -2.07
C LYS A 79 -5.93 3.13 -3.14
N TYR A 80 -6.62 2.69 -4.18
CA TYR A 80 -6.01 1.94 -5.28
C TYR A 80 -5.95 2.80 -6.54
N LYS A 81 -4.72 3.03 -7.01
CA LYS A 81 -4.44 3.82 -8.21
C LYS A 81 -4.36 2.88 -9.40
N LEU A 82 -4.97 3.27 -10.52
CA LEU A 82 -4.76 2.59 -11.79
C LEU A 82 -3.31 2.74 -12.23
N SER A 83 -2.70 1.61 -12.59
CA SER A 83 -1.38 1.57 -13.21
C SER A 83 -1.51 1.52 -14.73
N SER A 84 -0.67 2.28 -15.43
CA SER A 84 -0.61 2.25 -16.90
C SER A 84 0.46 1.28 -17.34
N ILE A 85 0.07 0.26 -18.10
CA ILE A 85 0.94 -0.80 -18.61
C ILE A 85 0.93 -0.71 -20.12
N SER A 86 2.09 -0.84 -20.76
CA SER A 86 2.18 -0.69 -22.22
C SER A 86 1.71 -1.94 -22.97
N ASN A 87 1.79 -3.11 -22.32
CA ASN A 87 1.44 -4.40 -22.91
C ASN A 87 -0.11 -4.63 -22.95
N PRO A 88 -0.73 -4.66 -24.15
CA PRO A 88 -2.18 -4.82 -24.28
C PRO A 88 -2.65 -6.28 -24.19
N ILE A 89 -1.74 -7.26 -24.20
CA ILE A 89 -2.05 -8.70 -24.18
C ILE A 89 -1.96 -9.25 -22.75
N MET A 90 -1.51 -8.45 -21.79
CA MET A 90 -1.41 -8.86 -20.40
C MET A 90 -2.79 -9.23 -19.84
N THR A 91 -2.90 -10.44 -19.29
CA THR A 91 -4.16 -10.96 -18.75
C THR A 91 -4.19 -11.03 -17.23
N ARG A 92 -3.04 -10.87 -16.56
CA ARG A 92 -2.88 -11.08 -15.11
C ARG A 92 -1.85 -10.11 -14.53
N MET A 93 -2.13 -9.64 -13.32
CA MET A 93 -1.21 -8.86 -12.50
C MET A 93 -0.41 -9.80 -11.56
N PRO A 94 0.83 -9.45 -11.22
CA PRO A 94 1.60 -10.18 -10.23
C PRO A 94 1.04 -9.94 -8.82
N THR A 95 1.23 -10.94 -7.96
CA THR A 95 0.90 -10.88 -6.54
C THR A 95 2.17 -10.95 -5.70
N ALA A 96 2.10 -10.51 -4.45
CA ALA A 96 3.22 -10.56 -3.53
C ALA A 96 2.92 -11.55 -2.40
N VAL A 97 3.82 -12.51 -2.20
CA VAL A 97 3.76 -13.53 -1.16
C VAL A 97 4.77 -13.19 -0.08
N LEU A 98 4.31 -13.25 1.17
CA LEU A 98 5.14 -12.96 2.34
C LEU A 98 5.55 -14.26 3.03
N SER A 99 6.81 -14.34 3.43
CA SER A 99 7.35 -15.44 4.24
C SER A 99 8.24 -14.89 5.34
N GLY A 100 8.28 -15.56 6.49
CA GLY A 100 9.10 -15.12 7.62
C GLY A 100 8.86 -15.92 8.90
N VAL A 101 9.73 -15.71 9.89
CA VAL A 101 9.62 -16.37 11.20
C VAL A 101 8.58 -15.64 12.06
N ASN A 102 7.77 -16.38 12.82
CA ASN A 102 6.66 -15.86 13.65
C ASN A 102 5.54 -15.17 12.85
N LEU A 103 5.41 -15.50 11.57
CA LEU A 103 4.33 -15.07 10.71
C LEU A 103 3.24 -16.14 10.68
N SER A 104 2.00 -15.77 11.01
CA SER A 104 0.81 -16.60 10.85
C SER A 104 -0.17 -15.87 9.93
N GLY A 105 -0.28 -16.33 8.68
CA GLY A 105 -0.97 -15.59 7.63
C GLY A 105 -0.30 -14.22 7.41
N ASP A 106 -1.07 -13.15 7.55
CA ASP A 106 -0.57 -11.76 7.45
C ASP A 106 -0.28 -11.12 8.81
N THR A 107 -0.29 -11.92 9.90
CA THR A 107 -0.03 -11.43 11.25
C THR A 107 1.37 -11.85 11.73
N LEU A 108 2.23 -10.87 11.95
CA LEU A 108 3.55 -11.02 12.53
C LEU A 108 3.49 -10.79 14.05
N THR A 109 4.04 -11.71 14.85
CA THR A 109 4.19 -11.50 16.29
C THR A 109 5.62 -11.13 16.65
N MET A 110 5.81 -9.99 17.32
CA MET A 110 7.09 -9.49 17.82
C MET A 110 7.02 -9.22 19.33
N THR A 111 8.18 -9.14 19.98
CA THR A 111 8.29 -8.80 21.41
C THR A 111 9.01 -7.46 21.55
N LYS A 112 8.74 -6.70 22.62
CA LYS A 112 9.44 -5.41 22.84
C LYS A 112 10.97 -5.52 22.94
N ALA A 113 11.49 -6.70 23.32
CA ALA A 113 12.90 -6.95 23.58
C ALA A 113 13.23 -8.44 23.40
N GLY A 114 14.51 -8.76 23.22
CA GLY A 114 15.03 -10.13 23.07
C GLY A 114 15.10 -10.61 21.61
N ALA A 115 15.28 -11.91 21.40
CA ALA A 115 15.50 -12.46 20.06
C ALA A 115 14.33 -12.23 19.07
N LYS A 116 13.11 -12.02 19.59
CA LYS A 116 11.89 -11.76 18.79
C LYS A 116 11.58 -10.26 18.61
N SER A 117 12.45 -9.36 19.08
CA SER A 117 12.33 -7.91 18.83
C SER A 117 12.87 -7.50 17.46
N GLN A 118 13.54 -8.43 16.77
CA GLN A 118 14.02 -8.28 15.41
C GLN A 118 13.56 -9.49 14.59
N THR A 119 13.12 -9.26 13.36
CA THR A 119 12.76 -10.35 12.44
C THR A 119 13.05 -9.94 11.01
N THR A 120 13.30 -10.93 10.16
CA THR A 120 13.45 -10.72 8.71
C THR A 120 12.27 -11.35 8.02
N LEU A 121 11.59 -10.55 7.20
CA LEU A 121 10.51 -10.97 6.33
C LEU A 121 11.00 -10.95 4.90
N SER A 122 10.72 -12.02 4.15
CA SER A 122 10.98 -12.09 2.72
C SER A 122 9.66 -11.91 1.98
N LEU A 123 9.52 -10.80 1.26
CA LEU A 123 8.44 -10.58 0.31
C LEU A 123 8.92 -10.99 -1.08
N GLU A 124 8.11 -11.77 -1.79
CA GLU A 124 8.46 -12.27 -3.11
C GLU A 124 7.30 -12.06 -4.08
N GLN A 125 7.62 -11.53 -5.25
CA GLN A 125 6.65 -11.34 -6.32
C GLN A 125 6.47 -12.64 -7.10
N THR A 126 5.22 -13.02 -7.31
CA THR A 126 4.83 -14.25 -8.02
C THR A 126 3.67 -13.95 -8.99
N ILE A 127 3.45 -14.84 -9.95
CA ILE A 127 2.31 -14.80 -10.85
C ILE A 127 1.77 -16.22 -11.05
N GLU A 128 0.45 -16.37 -10.99
CA GLU A 128 -0.19 -17.67 -11.20
C GLU A 128 -0.72 -17.81 -12.62
N GLY A 129 -0.42 -18.95 -13.25
CA GLY A 129 -0.96 -19.31 -14.56
C GLY A 129 -0.26 -18.67 -15.76
N VAL A 130 0.94 -18.10 -15.57
CA VAL A 130 1.82 -17.59 -16.63
C VAL A 130 3.27 -17.95 -16.28
N ASP A 131 4.09 -18.22 -17.29
CA ASP A 131 5.47 -18.70 -17.09
C ASP A 131 6.43 -17.61 -16.58
N ARG A 132 6.10 -16.33 -16.79
CA ARG A 132 6.96 -15.19 -16.45
C ARG A 132 6.19 -13.89 -16.24
N ILE A 133 6.68 -13.08 -15.29
CA ILE A 133 6.20 -11.70 -15.05
C ILE A 133 6.79 -10.77 -16.12
N ASP A 134 5.97 -9.88 -16.66
CA ASP A 134 6.41 -8.85 -17.61
C ASP A 134 7.50 -7.97 -16.96
N HIS A 135 8.53 -7.62 -17.72
CA HIS A 135 9.63 -6.78 -17.26
C HIS A 135 9.15 -5.41 -16.74
N GLU A 136 8.05 -4.87 -17.26
CA GLU A 136 7.46 -3.62 -16.79
C GLU A 136 6.88 -3.71 -15.36
N LEU A 137 6.56 -4.92 -14.91
CA LEU A 137 5.94 -5.16 -13.61
C LEU A 137 6.91 -5.73 -12.58
N VAL A 138 8.12 -6.09 -12.97
CA VAL A 138 9.13 -6.54 -12.02
C VAL A 138 9.59 -5.34 -11.19
N ASP A 139 9.35 -5.39 -9.89
CA ASP A 139 9.67 -4.27 -9.01
C ASP A 139 11.19 -4.12 -8.79
N SER A 140 11.76 -2.95 -9.06
CA SER A 140 13.16 -2.65 -8.71
C SER A 140 13.30 -2.14 -7.28
N ALA A 141 12.21 -1.66 -6.69
CA ALA A 141 12.16 -1.12 -5.35
C ALA A 141 10.75 -1.25 -4.76
N TYR A 142 10.70 -1.21 -3.44
CA TYR A 142 9.49 -1.25 -2.64
C TYR A 142 9.45 -0.08 -1.69
N ILE A 143 8.27 0.52 -1.54
CA ILE A 143 7.99 1.53 -0.53
C ILE A 143 7.38 0.84 0.68
N VAL A 144 8.08 0.88 1.80
CA VAL A 144 7.61 0.32 3.08
C VAL A 144 7.15 1.45 3.99
N LYS A 145 5.89 1.38 4.42
CA LYS A 145 5.28 2.34 5.35
C LYS A 145 5.01 1.65 6.68
N LEU A 146 5.49 2.24 7.77
CA LEU A 146 5.31 1.69 9.11
C LEU A 146 5.16 2.78 10.17
N PRO A 147 4.50 2.50 11.31
CA PRO A 147 4.40 3.45 12.42
C PRO A 147 5.77 3.71 13.05
N SER A 148 6.27 4.94 12.91
CA SER A 148 7.62 5.36 13.33
C SER A 148 7.80 5.33 14.86
N GLN A 149 6.71 5.28 15.61
CA GLN A 149 6.71 5.24 17.07
C GLN A 149 7.12 3.86 17.63
N PHE A 150 6.78 2.78 16.92
CA PHE A 150 6.92 1.41 17.44
C PHE A 150 7.91 0.57 16.65
N LEU A 151 8.05 0.82 15.35
CA LEU A 151 8.82 0.00 14.43
C LEU A 151 9.85 0.83 13.67
N GLN A 152 10.89 0.16 13.20
CA GLN A 152 11.88 0.69 12.26
C GLN A 152 12.43 -0.42 11.37
N VAL A 153 12.96 -0.03 10.20
CA VAL A 153 13.75 -0.94 9.37
C VAL A 153 15.18 -0.94 9.89
N LYS A 154 15.70 -2.12 10.23
CA LYS A 154 17.05 -2.25 10.82
C LYS A 154 18.11 -1.79 9.83
N GLY A 155 18.94 -0.84 10.25
CA GLY A 155 20.09 -0.36 9.48
C GLY A 155 19.76 0.56 8.30
N THR A 156 18.52 1.04 8.20
CA THR A 156 18.10 2.00 7.16
C THR A 156 17.42 3.19 7.80
N THR A 157 17.71 4.41 7.33
CA THR A 157 16.99 5.63 7.74
C THR A 157 15.73 5.79 6.91
N TYR A 158 14.70 6.39 7.51
CA TYR A 158 13.47 6.73 6.77
C TYR A 158 13.74 7.88 5.79
N ASP A 159 13.01 7.89 4.67
CA ASP A 159 13.08 8.98 3.69
C ASP A 159 12.15 10.13 4.09
N THR A 160 10.93 9.80 4.51
CA THR A 160 9.92 10.76 4.93
C THR A 160 9.11 10.24 6.12
N ILE A 161 8.59 11.16 6.93
CA ILE A 161 7.60 10.87 7.98
C ILE A 161 6.41 11.79 7.76
N ASP A 162 5.23 11.20 7.70
CA ASP A 162 3.95 11.90 7.67
C ASP A 162 3.02 11.29 8.71
N ASN A 163 2.45 12.10 9.61
CA ASN A 163 1.54 11.65 10.67
C ASN A 163 2.00 10.38 11.43
N ASN A 164 3.26 10.35 11.87
CA ASN A 164 3.89 9.20 12.56
C ASN A 164 4.01 7.91 11.73
N ILE A 165 3.84 7.98 10.40
CA ILE A 165 4.12 6.89 9.47
C ILE A 165 5.45 7.20 8.77
N ALA A 166 6.46 6.37 9.01
CA ALA A 166 7.73 6.45 8.32
C ALA A 166 7.67 5.68 6.99
N SER A 167 8.14 6.30 5.92
CA SER A 167 8.29 5.69 4.60
C SER A 167 9.77 5.38 4.31
N TYR A 168 10.04 4.19 3.82
CA TYR A 168 11.37 3.72 3.41
C TYR A 168 11.30 3.21 1.97
N VAL A 169 12.23 3.63 1.13
CA VAL A 169 12.43 3.07 -0.21
C VAL A 169 13.54 2.02 -0.14
N LEU A 170 13.17 0.75 -0.30
CA LEU A 170 14.09 -0.38 -0.26
C LEU A 170 14.24 -0.99 -1.65
N THR A 171 15.47 -1.19 -2.10
CA THR A 171 15.75 -1.84 -3.39
C THR A 171 15.42 -3.33 -3.32
N SER A 172 14.89 -3.88 -4.41
CA SER A 172 14.69 -5.32 -4.50
C SER A 172 16.01 -6.06 -4.69
N THR A 173 16.06 -7.29 -4.19
CA THR A 173 17.09 -8.27 -4.50
C THR A 173 16.62 -9.10 -5.68
N ALA A 174 17.48 -9.28 -6.68
CA ALA A 174 17.15 -10.09 -7.86
C ALA A 174 16.92 -11.56 -7.47
N VAL A 175 15.85 -12.16 -8.02
CA VAL A 175 15.63 -13.60 -8.01
C VAL A 175 16.04 -14.14 -9.38
N ASN A 176 16.94 -15.11 -9.41
CA ASN A 176 17.48 -15.68 -10.66
C ASN A 176 16.54 -16.74 -11.30
N ASP A 177 15.25 -16.73 -11.00
CA ASP A 177 14.31 -17.77 -11.40
C ASP A 177 13.24 -17.20 -12.34
N ALA A 178 13.01 -17.83 -13.49
CA ALA A 178 12.28 -17.25 -14.61
C ALA A 178 10.79 -16.97 -14.31
N THR A 179 10.22 -17.67 -13.32
CA THR A 179 8.81 -17.56 -12.89
C THR A 179 8.60 -16.58 -11.73
N ARG A 180 9.67 -16.21 -11.03
CA ARG A 180 9.62 -15.36 -9.83
C ARG A 180 10.13 -13.96 -10.18
N GLY A 181 9.43 -12.96 -9.66
CA GLY A 181 9.81 -11.57 -9.86
C GLY A 181 10.82 -11.10 -8.84
N ALA A 182 10.67 -9.85 -8.44
CA ALA A 182 11.50 -9.23 -7.43
C ALA A 182 11.28 -9.83 -6.04
N LYS A 183 12.36 -9.83 -5.22
CA LYS A 183 12.31 -10.19 -3.81
C LYS A 183 12.76 -9.02 -2.95
N LEU A 184 12.20 -8.89 -1.76
CA LEU A 184 12.64 -7.94 -0.73
C LEU A 184 12.82 -8.66 0.59
N ASP A 185 14.01 -8.54 1.18
CA ASP A 185 14.28 -8.97 2.54
C ASP A 185 14.16 -7.77 3.50
N LEU A 186 12.98 -7.64 4.12
CA LEU A 186 12.65 -6.58 5.06
C LEU A 186 13.07 -6.99 6.48
N LYS A 187 14.06 -6.27 7.03
CA LYS A 187 14.49 -6.45 8.42
C LYS A 187 13.75 -5.49 9.34
N LEU A 188 12.73 -5.98 10.04
CA LEU A 188 11.95 -5.21 11.00
C LEU A 188 12.55 -5.29 12.40
N GLU A 189 12.53 -4.16 13.11
CA GLU A 189 12.95 -4.04 14.50
C GLU A 189 11.94 -3.19 15.28
N THR A 190 11.62 -3.63 16.50
CA THR A 190 10.85 -2.80 17.44
C THR A 190 11.76 -1.75 18.05
N LYS A 191 11.30 -0.49 18.09
CA LYS A 191 11.98 0.57 18.85
C LYS A 191 11.89 0.32 20.36
N SER A 192 12.60 1.11 21.15
CA SER A 192 12.46 1.10 22.60
C SER A 192 11.06 1.59 23.02
N ILE A 193 10.14 0.65 23.23
CA ILE A 193 8.77 0.94 23.67
C ILE A 193 8.74 0.97 25.20
N THR A 194 8.30 2.10 25.75
CA THR A 194 8.16 2.31 27.20
C THR A 194 6.91 1.65 27.76
N GLU A 195 6.87 1.42 29.07
CA GLU A 195 5.67 0.88 29.72
C GLU A 195 4.46 1.83 29.63
N ALA A 196 4.69 3.14 29.66
CA ALA A 196 3.63 4.13 29.47
C ALA A 196 2.98 4.00 28.09
N GLN A 197 3.77 3.77 27.03
CA GLN A 197 3.24 3.53 25.70
C GLN A 197 2.43 2.23 25.62
N PHE A 198 2.83 1.16 26.32
CA PHE A 198 2.00 -0.06 26.42
C PHE A 198 0.69 0.16 27.17
N ASN A 199 0.65 1.07 28.15
CA ASN A 199 -0.60 1.40 28.84
C ASN A 199 -1.56 2.24 27.98
N VAL A 200 -1.02 3.06 27.06
CA VAL A 200 -1.83 3.90 26.17
C VAL A 200 -2.27 3.15 24.91
N TYR A 201 -1.37 2.38 24.30
CA TYR A 201 -1.57 1.74 22.99
C TYR A 201 -1.79 0.22 23.08
N GLY A 202 -1.76 -0.36 24.29
CA GLY A 202 -2.04 -1.77 24.50
C GLY A 202 -3.52 -2.08 24.39
N ASP A 203 -3.84 -3.19 23.72
CA ASP A 203 -5.20 -3.69 23.51
C ASP A 203 -5.91 -4.23 24.77
N SER A 204 -5.15 -4.56 25.83
CA SER A 204 -5.67 -5.21 27.02
C SER A 204 -4.85 -4.89 28.27
N THR A 205 -5.48 -4.97 29.44
CA THR A 205 -4.87 -4.69 30.75
C THR A 205 -4.03 -5.83 31.30
N SER A 206 -4.29 -7.08 30.90
CA SER A 206 -3.57 -8.26 31.43
C SER A 206 -2.39 -8.70 30.57
N ASN A 207 -2.48 -8.56 29.24
CA ASN A 207 -1.42 -8.90 28.29
C ASN A 207 -1.37 -7.87 27.15
N PRO A 208 -0.95 -6.63 27.44
CA PRO A 208 -1.04 -5.55 26.46
C PRO A 208 -0.22 -5.89 25.21
N LYS A 209 -0.89 -5.92 24.06
CA LYS A 209 -0.29 -5.99 22.74
C LYS A 209 -0.55 -4.70 21.99
N ILE A 210 0.48 -4.19 21.32
CA ILE A 210 0.35 -3.05 20.42
C ILE A 210 0.16 -3.60 19.02
N SER A 211 -0.92 -3.18 18.35
CA SER A 211 -1.19 -3.50 16.96
C SER A 211 -0.62 -2.40 16.06
N ALA A 212 0.20 -2.76 15.09
CA ALA A 212 0.79 -1.86 14.11
C ALA A 212 0.65 -2.45 12.71
N VAL A 213 0.28 -1.65 11.71
CA VAL A 213 0.17 -2.12 10.32
C VAL A 213 1.41 -1.66 9.55
N VAL A 214 2.09 -2.60 8.90
CA VAL A 214 3.18 -2.32 7.95
C VAL A 214 2.66 -2.58 6.55
N SER A 215 2.74 -1.57 5.68
CA SER A 215 2.32 -1.67 4.28
C SER A 215 3.54 -1.67 3.38
N ILE A 216 3.61 -2.61 2.44
CA ILE A 216 4.69 -2.72 1.46
C ILE A 216 4.08 -2.58 0.07
N VAL A 217 4.59 -1.64 -0.72
CA VAL A 217 4.06 -1.31 -2.06
C VAL A 217 5.17 -1.42 -3.10
N GLY A 218 4.96 -2.22 -4.15
CA GLY A 218 5.84 -2.27 -5.32
C GLY A 218 5.79 -0.98 -6.14
N VAL A 219 6.95 -0.44 -6.51
CA VAL A 219 7.04 0.84 -7.23
C VAL A 219 6.55 0.74 -8.67
N GLN A 220 6.78 -0.40 -9.33
CA GLN A 220 6.41 -0.64 -10.72
C GLN A 220 5.06 -1.35 -10.81
N SER A 221 4.91 -2.46 -10.09
CA SER A 221 3.72 -3.30 -10.12
C SER A 221 2.52 -2.65 -9.45
N GLY A 222 2.75 -1.76 -8.47
CA GLY A 222 1.71 -1.26 -7.57
C GLY A 222 1.17 -2.32 -6.61
N THR A 223 1.71 -3.55 -6.62
CA THR A 223 1.27 -4.62 -5.73
C THR A 223 1.48 -4.20 -4.28
N THR A 224 0.41 -4.23 -3.50
CA THR A 224 0.42 -3.82 -2.09
C THR A 224 0.21 -5.04 -1.20
N LYS A 225 1.04 -5.17 -0.16
CA LYS A 225 0.90 -6.20 0.88
C LYS A 225 0.96 -5.55 2.25
N ASP A 226 -0.12 -5.73 3.00
CA ASP A 226 -0.24 -5.24 4.37
C ASP A 226 0.00 -6.36 5.38
N ILE A 227 0.68 -6.01 6.47
CA ILE A 227 1.11 -6.94 7.52
C ILE A 227 0.66 -6.36 8.85
N ASN A 228 -0.07 -7.14 9.63
CA ASN A 228 -0.41 -6.78 10.99
C ASN A 228 0.70 -7.24 11.94
N VAL A 229 1.36 -6.31 12.62
CA VAL A 229 2.41 -6.56 13.59
C VAL A 229 1.86 -6.41 14.99
N LEU A 230 1.81 -7.52 15.72
CA LEU A 230 1.43 -7.57 17.13
C LEU A 230 2.68 -7.58 18.00
N ILE A 231 2.89 -6.50 18.75
CA ILE A 231 4.04 -6.35 19.65
C ILE A 231 3.60 -6.67 21.08
N SER A 232 4.12 -7.75 21.66
CA SER A 232 3.86 -8.13 23.05
C SER A 232 4.83 -7.48 24.02
N LYS A 233 4.33 -7.16 25.22
CA LYS A 233 5.17 -6.68 26.35
C LYS A 233 6.12 -7.76 26.87
N PHE A 234 5.73 -9.04 26.80
CA PHE A 234 6.46 -10.19 27.33
C PHE A 234 6.92 -11.13 26.20
N SER A 235 8.01 -11.88 26.41
CA SER A 235 8.69 -12.75 25.43
C SER A 235 8.07 -14.13 25.24
#